data_AF-A0A953QGQ8-F1
#
_entry.id   AF-A0A953QGQ8-F1
#
_cell.length_a   1.000
_cell.length_b   1.000
_cell.length_c   1.000
_cell.angle_alpha   90.00
_cell.angle_beta   90.00
_cell.angle_gamma   90.00
#
_symmetry.space_group_name_H-M   'P 1'
#
loop_
_entity.id
_entity.type
_entity.pdbx_description
1 polymer ?
#
loop_
_entity_poly.entity_id
_entity_poly.type
_entity_poly.pdbx_seq_one_letter_code
_entity_poly.pdbx_strand_id
1 'polypeptide(L)'
;MAEVRGVVRSAGGDPIEGVLVMGVDLNYAETNREGQFRLIRPEMALFFWCSGYLPEARVLRAGEARVDVVLRPVAVMKASA
;
A
#
# COMPACT_ATOMS: atom_id res chain seq x y z
N MET A 1 -6.73 -18.07 -10.99
CA MET A 1 -6.64 -16.60 -11.15
C MET A 1 -5.45 -16.10 -10.36
N ALA A 2 -4.62 -15.22 -10.92
CA ALA A 2 -3.49 -14.64 -10.18
C ALA A 2 -4.01 -13.63 -9.14
N GLU A 3 -3.48 -13.70 -7.93
CA GLU A 3 -3.92 -12.92 -6.79
C GLU A 3 -2.69 -12.43 -6.03
N VAL A 4 -2.70 -11.16 -5.63
CA VAL A 4 -1.69 -10.59 -4.75
C VAL A 4 -2.32 -10.24 -3.42
N ARG A 5 -1.69 -10.70 -2.34
CA ARG A 5 -2.04 -10.34 -0.97
C ARG A 5 -0.90 -9.53 -0.37
N GLY A 6 -1.20 -8.73 0.64
CA GLY A 6 -0.14 -8.02 1.31
C GLY A 6 -0.56 -7.36 2.60
N VAL A 7 0.42 -6.76 3.25
CA VAL A 7 0.23 -5.95 4.45
C VAL A 7 0.97 -4.64 4.31
N VAL A 8 0.32 -3.56 4.72
CA VAL A 8 0.89 -2.21 4.75
C VAL A 8 1.08 -1.78 6.20
N ARG A 9 2.28 -1.31 6.53
CA ARG A 9 2.67 -0.88 7.87
C ARG A 9 3.31 0.49 7.88
N SER A 10 3.31 1.14 9.05
CA SER A 10 4.12 2.32 9.32
C SER A 10 5.59 1.92 9.50
N ALA A 11 6.49 2.90 9.52
CA ALA A 11 7.90 2.68 9.87
C ALA A 11 8.07 2.12 11.31
N GLY A 12 7.11 2.35 12.20
CA GLY A 12 7.08 1.78 13.54
C GLY A 12 6.60 0.32 13.61
N GLY A 13 6.09 -0.22 12.49
CA GLY A 13 5.58 -1.59 12.40
C GLY A 13 4.06 -1.71 12.61
N ASP A 14 3.36 -0.62 12.93
CA ASP A 14 1.92 -0.62 13.12
C ASP A 14 1.19 -0.86 11.78
N PRO A 15 0.13 -1.68 11.74
CA PRO A 15 -0.69 -1.83 10.54
C PRO A 15 -1.39 -0.51 10.18
N ILE A 16 -1.53 -0.22 8.89
CA ILE A 16 -2.24 0.96 8.41
C ILE A 16 -3.55 0.52 7.74
N GLU A 17 -4.68 0.84 8.37
CA GLU A 17 -6.03 0.72 7.79
C GLU A 17 -6.29 1.83 6.76
N GLY A 18 -7.09 1.56 5.74
CA GLY A 18 -7.56 2.58 4.80
C GLY A 18 -6.55 3.00 3.74
N VAL A 19 -5.53 2.19 3.47
CA VAL A 19 -4.58 2.41 2.38
C VAL A 19 -5.23 1.97 1.08
N LEU A 20 -5.38 2.91 0.14
CA LEU A 20 -5.78 2.60 -1.22
C LEU A 20 -4.62 1.92 -1.95
N VAL A 21 -4.83 0.68 -2.35
CA VAL A 21 -3.90 -0.13 -3.15
C VAL A 21 -4.44 -0.21 -4.56
N MET A 22 -3.75 0.36 -5.54
CA MET A 22 -4.21 0.46 -6.92
C MET A 22 -3.20 -0.18 -7.88
N GLY A 23 -3.69 -1.06 -8.76
CA GLY A 23 -2.92 -1.57 -9.90
C GLY A 23 -2.89 -0.57 -11.06
N VAL A 24 -1.98 -0.76 -12.01
CA VAL A 24 -1.90 0.06 -13.24
C VAL A 24 -3.15 -0.04 -14.12
N ASP A 25 -3.90 -1.13 -13.96
CA ASP A 25 -5.17 -1.44 -14.62
C ASP A 25 -6.39 -0.78 -13.95
N LEU A 26 -6.15 0.12 -12.98
CA LEU A 26 -7.17 0.78 -12.15
C LEU A 26 -7.97 -0.17 -11.25
N ASN A 27 -7.57 -1.44 -11.14
CA ASN A 27 -8.11 -2.32 -10.12
C ASN A 27 -7.60 -1.87 -8.75
N TYR A 28 -8.47 -1.87 -7.74
CA TYR A 28 -8.10 -1.36 -6.42
C TYR A 28 -8.69 -2.18 -5.28
N ALA A 29 -8.05 -2.08 -4.12
CA ALA A 29 -8.55 -2.54 -2.84
C ALA A 29 -8.12 -1.55 -1.76
N GLU A 30 -8.70 -1.72 -0.58
CA GLU A 30 -8.37 -0.93 0.60
C GLU A 30 -7.88 -1.87 1.70
N THR A 31 -6.89 -1.43 2.50
CA THR A 31 -6.42 -2.23 3.63
C THR A 31 -7.42 -2.24 4.78
N ASN A 32 -7.60 -3.41 5.42
CA ASN A 32 -8.41 -3.55 6.63
C ASN A 32 -7.67 -3.09 7.90
N ARG A 33 -8.28 -3.27 9.08
CA ARG A 33 -7.71 -2.93 10.40
C ARG A 33 -6.36 -3.58 10.68
N GLU A 34 -6.12 -4.76 10.13
CA GLU A 34 -4.86 -5.48 10.25
C GLU A 34 -3.83 -5.05 9.19
N GLY A 35 -4.13 -4.01 8.40
CA GLY A 35 -3.31 -3.49 7.33
C GLY A 35 -3.27 -4.38 6.08
N GLN A 36 -4.16 -5.37 5.99
CA GLN A 36 -4.13 -6.40 4.94
C GLN A 36 -4.97 -6.00 3.74
N PHE A 37 -4.48 -6.33 2.54
CA PHE A 37 -5.22 -6.16 1.29
C PHE A 37 -5.18 -7.44 0.44
N ARG A 38 -6.13 -7.50 -0.50
CA ARG A 38 -6.24 -8.56 -1.52
C ARG A 38 -6.60 -7.93 -2.86
N LEU A 39 -5.75 -8.11 -3.87
CA LEU A 39 -6.02 -7.66 -5.25
C LEU A 39 -6.00 -8.84 -6.22
N ILE A 40 -6.97 -8.88 -7.13
CA ILE A 40 -7.10 -9.94 -8.13
C ILE A 40 -6.55 -9.45 -9.47
N ARG A 41 -5.58 -10.14 -10.07
CA ARG A 41 -4.95 -9.76 -11.35
C ARG A 41 -4.30 -8.37 -11.40
N PRO A 42 -3.57 -7.88 -10.38
CA PRO A 42 -2.76 -6.68 -10.59
C PRO A 42 -1.68 -6.93 -11.64
N GLU A 43 -1.57 -6.04 -12.61
CA GLU A 43 -0.51 -6.06 -13.59
C GLU A 43 0.64 -5.12 -13.17
N MET A 44 1.88 -5.60 -13.32
CA MET A 44 3.14 -4.83 -13.34
C MET A 44 3.53 -4.01 -12.10
N ALA A 45 2.64 -3.23 -11.49
CA ALA A 45 2.95 -2.37 -10.36
C ALA A 45 1.71 -2.08 -9.50
N LEU A 46 1.96 -1.80 -8.22
CA LEU A 46 0.98 -1.33 -7.25
C LEU A 46 1.37 0.06 -6.75
N PHE A 47 0.37 0.91 -6.59
CA PHE A 47 0.47 2.21 -5.95
C PHE A 47 -0.26 2.16 -4.60
N PHE A 48 0.39 2.70 -3.57
CA PHE A 48 -0.12 2.73 -2.20
C PHE A 48 -0.31 4.18 -1.79
N TRP A 49 -1.55 4.56 -1.46
CA TRP A 49 -1.90 5.92 -1.08
C TRP A 49 -2.72 5.94 0.20
N CYS A 50 -2.32 6.80 1.13
CA CYS A 50 -3.01 7.02 2.39
C CYS A 50 -2.69 8.43 2.90
N SER A 51 -3.71 9.17 3.35
CA SER A 51 -3.54 10.50 3.91
C SER A 51 -2.57 10.48 5.10
N GLY A 52 -1.66 11.46 5.15
CA GLY A 52 -0.61 11.52 6.18
C GLY A 52 0.64 10.68 5.86
N TYR A 53 0.66 9.95 4.74
CA TYR A 53 1.83 9.20 4.26
C TYR A 53 2.30 9.67 2.88
N LEU A 54 3.59 9.49 2.61
CA LEU A 54 4.14 9.63 1.27
C LEU A 54 3.63 8.47 0.41
N PRO A 55 3.15 8.73 -0.83
CA PRO A 55 2.75 7.67 -1.74
C PRO A 55 3.95 6.81 -2.11
N GLU A 56 3.70 5.50 -2.23
CA GLU A 56 4.72 4.51 -2.58
C GLU A 56 4.27 3.72 -3.81
N ALA A 57 5.20 3.45 -4.73
CA ALA A 57 4.97 2.60 -5.89
C ALA A 57 5.88 1.38 -5.82
N ARG A 58 5.36 0.19 -6.14
CA ARG A 58 6.12 -1.06 -6.14
C ARG A 58 5.87 -1.83 -7.42
N VAL A 59 6.94 -2.21 -8.10
CA VAL A 59 6.88 -3.15 -9.23
C VAL A 59 6.62 -4.57 -8.71
N LEU A 60 5.66 -5.26 -9.31
CA LEU A 60 5.38 -6.67 -9.07
C LEU A 60 6.23 -7.53 -9.99
N ARG A 61 6.97 -8.48 -9.42
CA ARG A 61 7.69 -9.48 -10.22
C ARG A 61 6.71 -10.54 -10.74
N ALA A 62 7.04 -11.15 -11.88
CA ALA A 62 6.25 -12.24 -12.42
C ALA A 62 6.09 -13.36 -11.38
N GLY A 63 4.84 -13.72 -11.06
CA GLY A 63 4.50 -14.75 -10.08
C GLY A 63 4.56 -14.29 -8.60
N GLU A 64 4.88 -13.03 -8.31
CA GLU A 64 4.85 -12.50 -6.95
C GLU A 64 3.41 -12.42 -6.43
N ALA A 65 3.09 -13.23 -5.41
CA ALA A 65 1.75 -13.31 -4.83
C ALA A 65 1.63 -12.61 -3.46
N ARG A 66 2.75 -12.14 -2.89
CA ARG A 66 2.78 -11.51 -1.56
C ARG A 66 3.65 -10.26 -1.54
N VAL A 67 3.11 -9.19 -0.97
CA VAL A 67 3.73 -7.85 -0.93
C VAL A 67 3.62 -7.26 0.48
N ASP A 68 4.75 -7.00 1.12
CA ASP A 68 4.80 -6.26 2.39
C ASP A 68 5.36 -4.85 2.12
N VAL A 69 4.64 -3.81 2.54
CA VAL A 69 4.98 -2.41 2.26
C VAL A 69 5.06 -1.60 3.55
N VAL A 70 6.04 -0.71 3.63
CA VAL A 70 6.18 0.26 4.72
C VAL A 70 5.96 1.65 4.16
N LEU A 71 4.92 2.34 4.63
CA LEU A 71 4.68 3.73 4.25
C LEU A 71 5.38 4.68 5.21
N ARG A 72 5.97 5.73 4.63
CA ARG A 72 6.66 6.79 5.36
C ARG A 72 5.67 7.93 5.66
N PRO A 73 5.60 8.44 6.90
CA PRO A 73 4.73 9.57 7.20
C PRO A 73 5.20 10.82 6.45
N VAL A 74 4.25 11.69 6.07
CA VAL A 74 4.57 13.05 5.62
C VAL A 74 5.16 13.80 6.82
N ALA A 75 6.31 14.43 6.63
CA ALA A 75 6.86 15.31 7.64
C ALA A 75 5.91 16.51 7.82
N VAL A 76 5.20 16.56 8.94
CA VAL A 76 4.43 17.75 9.32
C VAL A 76 5.45 18.78 9.79
N MET A 77 5.78 19.76 8.95
CA MET A 77 6.47 20.96 9.43
C MET A 77 5.52 21.62 10.43
N LYS A 78 5.90 21.62 11.72
CA LYS A 78 5.23 22.50 12.68
C LYS A 78 5.47 23.93 12.21
N ALA A 79 4.39 24.62 11.83
CA ALA A 79 4.44 26.07 11.74
C ALA A 79 4.70 26.57 13.17
N SER A 80 5.90 27.11 13.41
CA SER A 80 6.17 27.89 14.62
C SER A 80 5.25 29.12 14.58
N ALA A 81 4.31 29.18 15.52
CA ALA A 81 3.56 30.39 15.83
C ALA A 81 4.36 31.26 16.81
#